data_AF-A0A438JP41-F1
#
_entry.id   AF-A0A438JP41-F1
#
_cell.length_a   1.000
_cell.length_b   1.000
_cell.length_c   1.000
_cell.angle_alpha   90.00
_cell.angle_beta   90.00
_cell.angle_gamma   90.00
#
_symmetry.space_group_name_H-M   'P 1'
#
loop_
_entity.id
_entity.type
_entity.pdbx_description
1 polymer ?
#
loop_
_entity_poly.entity_id
_entity_poly.type
_entity_poly.pdbx_seq_one_letter_code
_entity_poly.pdbx_strand_id
1 'polypeptide(L)'
;MNEVKPVSTPLGSHFKLSKEQSPKTEEERDHINKVPYASAIGSLMYAMVCTRLDIAHAVGVVSRFMSRPGKQHWEAVKWILRYLKGSLDTCLCFTSASLKLQGYVDVDFAGDIDSRKSTIGLFLL
;
A
#
# COMPACT_ATOMS: atom_id res chain seq x y z
N MET A 1 -8.56 -11.55 -13.34
CA MET A 1 -7.75 -11.76 -12.10
C MET A 1 -8.00 -13.14 -11.46
N ASN A 2 -8.43 -14.17 -12.21
CA ASN A 2 -8.96 -15.38 -11.58
C ASN A 2 -7.86 -16.31 -11.03
N GLU A 3 -6.63 -16.26 -11.56
CA GLU A 3 -5.54 -17.19 -11.19
C GLU A 3 -4.34 -16.55 -10.48
N VAL A 4 -4.54 -15.46 -9.73
CA VAL A 4 -3.43 -14.85 -8.99
C VAL A 4 -3.29 -15.50 -7.61
N LYS A 5 -2.10 -16.07 -7.31
CA LYS A 5 -1.77 -16.67 -6.00
C LYS A 5 -1.80 -15.59 -4.92
N PRO A 6 -2.63 -15.74 -3.87
CA PRO A 6 -2.69 -14.79 -2.78
C PRO A 6 -1.37 -14.73 -2.01
N VAL A 7 -1.13 -13.60 -1.36
CA VAL A 7 0.05 -13.35 -0.51
C VAL A 7 -0.42 -13.01 0.89
N SER A 8 0.42 -13.25 1.90
CA SER A 8 0.04 -13.09 3.32
C SER A 8 0.32 -11.70 3.89
N THR A 9 1.16 -10.88 3.22
CA THR A 9 1.49 -9.54 3.68
C THR A 9 1.15 -8.48 2.62
N PRO A 10 0.65 -7.30 3.04
CA PRO A 10 0.29 -6.22 2.11
C PRO A 10 1.50 -5.59 1.42
N LEU A 11 2.68 -5.65 2.05
CA LEU A 11 3.96 -5.26 1.47
C LEU A 11 4.99 -6.36 1.75
N GLY A 12 5.63 -6.86 0.69
CA GLY A 12 6.71 -7.83 0.82
C GLY A 12 8.02 -7.16 1.25
N SER A 13 8.79 -7.81 2.12
CA SER A 13 10.09 -7.29 2.63
C SER A 13 11.14 -7.06 1.54
N HIS A 14 10.97 -7.66 0.36
CA HIS A 14 11.82 -7.49 -0.81
C HIS A 14 11.56 -6.17 -1.56
N PHE A 15 10.43 -5.50 -1.31
CA PHE A 15 10.15 -4.19 -1.90
C PHE A 15 10.88 -3.09 -1.15
N LYS A 16 12.05 -2.69 -1.67
CA LYS A 16 12.76 -1.48 -1.28
C LYS A 16 12.46 -0.41 -2.32
N LEU A 17 11.34 0.29 -2.16
CA LEU A 17 10.89 1.29 -3.12
C LEU A 17 11.65 2.60 -2.93
N SER A 18 12.03 3.25 -4.03
CA SER A 18 12.90 4.45 -4.00
C SER A 18 12.73 5.28 -5.26
N LYS A 19 12.97 6.59 -5.20
CA LYS A 19 12.82 7.48 -6.37
C LYS A 19 13.79 7.14 -7.51
N GLU A 20 14.92 6.50 -7.22
CA GLU A 20 15.89 6.04 -8.21
C GLU A 20 15.32 4.98 -9.16
N GLN A 21 14.21 4.35 -8.79
CA GLN A 21 13.46 3.38 -9.59
C GLN A 21 12.42 4.05 -10.53
N SER A 22 12.40 5.39 -10.56
CA SER A 22 11.64 6.13 -11.56
C SER A 22 12.12 5.76 -12.98
N PRO A 23 11.23 5.80 -13.98
CA PRO A 23 11.58 5.50 -15.37
C PRO A 23 12.76 6.34 -15.86
N LYS A 24 13.76 5.70 -16.47
CA LYS A 24 14.97 6.36 -17.00
C LYS A 24 14.97 6.40 -18.52
N THR A 25 14.37 5.41 -19.17
CA THR A 25 14.26 5.34 -20.63
C THR A 25 12.86 5.70 -21.10
N GLU A 26 12.72 6.09 -22.36
CA GLU A 26 11.42 6.47 -22.92
C GLU A 26 10.48 5.27 -23.00
N GLU A 27 11.01 4.07 -23.25
CA GLU A 27 10.23 2.84 -23.30
C GLU A 27 9.61 2.50 -21.93
N GLU A 28 10.34 2.74 -20.84
CA GLU A 28 9.83 2.56 -19.47
C GLU A 28 8.73 3.58 -19.15
N ARG A 29 8.89 4.82 -19.60
CA ARG A 29 7.89 5.89 -19.44
C ARG A 29 6.62 5.56 -20.21
N ASP A 30 6.75 5.11 -21.45
CA ASP A 30 5.62 4.68 -22.28
C ASP A 30 4.89 3.48 -21.69
N HIS A 31 5.62 2.53 -21.10
CA HIS A 31 5.00 1.41 -20.42
C HIS A 31 4.21 1.87 -19.18
N ILE A 32 4.79 2.74 -18.36
CA ILE A 32 4.14 3.23 -17.14
C ILE A 32 2.97 4.16 -17.44
N ASN A 33 3.04 4.99 -18.48
CA ASN A 33 1.92 5.86 -18.86
C ASN A 33 0.66 5.06 -19.25
N LYS A 34 0.82 3.78 -19.64
CA LYS A 34 -0.29 2.88 -19.96
C LYS A 34 -0.91 2.22 -18.72
N VAL A 35 -0.27 2.29 -17.55
CA VAL A 35 -0.81 1.66 -16.33
C VAL A 35 -1.63 2.65 -15.52
N PRO A 36 -2.79 2.24 -14.96
CA PRO A 36 -3.67 3.14 -14.22
C PRO A 36 -3.18 3.35 -12.77
N TYR A 37 -1.96 3.85 -12.58
CA TYR A 37 -1.33 3.94 -11.27
C TYR A 37 -2.14 4.80 -10.29
N ALA A 38 -2.46 6.05 -10.67
CA ALA A 38 -3.19 6.97 -9.80
C ALA A 38 -4.59 6.46 -9.43
N SER A 39 -5.30 5.88 -10.41
CA SER A 39 -6.62 5.28 -10.18
C SER A 39 -6.55 4.10 -9.22
N ALA A 40 -5.56 3.20 -9.40
CA ALA A 40 -5.36 2.07 -8.49
C ALA A 40 -5.04 2.53 -7.05
N ILE A 41 -4.17 3.53 -6.90
CA ILE A 41 -3.87 4.11 -5.58
C ILE A 41 -5.13 4.71 -4.95
N GLY A 42 -5.94 5.45 -5.71
CA GLY A 42 -7.21 6.02 -5.22
C GLY A 42 -8.18 4.95 -4.72
N SER A 43 -8.34 3.85 -5.47
CA SER A 43 -9.17 2.72 -5.03
C SER A 43 -8.62 2.03 -3.78
N LEU A 44 -7.30 1.88 -3.67
CA LEU A 44 -6.65 1.33 -2.47
C LEU A 44 -6.78 2.27 -1.26
N MET A 45 -6.72 3.59 -1.46
CA MET A 45 -7.00 4.59 -0.43
C MET A 45 -8.44 4.50 0.08
N TYR A 46 -9.40 4.26 -0.81
CA TYR A 46 -10.79 4.02 -0.38
C TYR A 46 -10.89 2.75 0.48
N ALA A 47 -10.32 1.64 0.00
CA ALA A 47 -10.32 0.38 0.74
C ALA A 47 -9.67 0.52 2.13
N MET A 48 -8.53 1.21 2.23
CA MET A 48 -7.84 1.36 3.53
C MET A 48 -8.64 2.15 4.55
N VAL A 49 -9.40 3.17 4.12
CA VAL A 49 -10.19 4.02 5.01
C VAL A 49 -11.49 3.33 5.43
N CYS A 50 -12.15 2.63 4.50
CA CYS A 50 -13.49 2.12 4.74
C CYS A 50 -13.53 0.70 5.32
N THR A 51 -12.64 -0.19 4.89
CA THR A 51 -12.80 -1.63 5.17
C THR A 51 -11.52 -2.37 5.54
N ARG A 52 -10.34 -1.83 5.22
CA ARG A 52 -9.05 -2.54 5.28
C ARG A 52 -7.91 -1.67 5.82
N LEU A 53 -8.01 -1.24 7.07
CA LEU A 53 -6.97 -0.45 7.75
C LEU A 53 -5.58 -1.12 7.75
N ASP A 54 -5.53 -2.45 7.64
CA ASP A 54 -4.31 -3.26 7.59
C ASP A 54 -3.43 -3.02 6.33
N ILE A 55 -3.98 -2.46 5.25
CA ILE A 55 -3.19 -2.08 4.07
C ILE A 55 -2.65 -0.64 4.15
N ALA A 56 -3.00 0.14 5.18
CA ALA A 56 -2.71 1.57 5.28
C ALA A 56 -1.22 1.91 5.08
N HIS A 57 -0.33 1.17 5.76
CA HIS A 57 1.10 1.36 5.62
C HIS A 57 1.58 1.11 4.18
N ALA A 58 1.16 0.01 3.56
CA ALA A 58 1.57 -0.34 2.20
C ALA A 58 1.11 0.72 1.19
N VAL A 59 -0.14 1.18 1.29
CA VAL A 59 -0.70 2.26 0.45
C VAL A 59 0.04 3.58 0.69
N GLY A 60 0.37 3.89 1.94
CA GLY A 60 1.18 5.06 2.30
C GLY A 60 2.55 5.05 1.63
N VAL A 61 3.21 3.90 1.52
CA VAL A 61 4.52 3.77 0.84
C VAL A 61 4.36 3.97 -0.67
N VAL A 62 3.43 3.26 -1.33
CA VAL A 62 3.29 3.34 -2.80
C VAL A 62 2.73 4.69 -3.28
N SER A 63 1.98 5.41 -2.45
CA SER A 63 1.44 6.73 -2.81
C SER A 63 2.52 7.82 -2.99
N ARG A 64 3.70 7.66 -2.37
CA ARG A 64 4.84 8.58 -2.48
C ARG A 64 5.33 8.76 -3.92
N PHE A 65 5.09 7.78 -4.79
CA PHE A 65 5.57 7.73 -6.17
C PHE A 65 4.51 8.12 -7.20
N MET A 66 3.38 8.71 -6.80
CA MET A 66 2.30 9.09 -7.73
C MET A 66 2.74 10.04 -8.86
N SER A 67 3.74 10.89 -8.62
CA SER A 67 4.22 11.85 -9.62
C SER A 67 5.07 11.22 -10.72
N ARG A 68 5.87 10.21 -10.37
CA ARG A 68 6.79 9.50 -11.29
C ARG A 68 6.84 8.01 -10.92
N PRO A 69 5.77 7.25 -11.17
CA PRO A 69 5.77 5.83 -10.86
C PRO A 69 6.74 5.08 -11.78
N GLY A 70 7.31 4.00 -11.26
CA GLY A 70 8.24 3.12 -11.97
C GLY A 70 7.70 1.70 -11.99
N LYS A 71 8.37 0.81 -12.72
CA LYS A 71 7.91 -0.59 -12.86
C LYS A 71 7.78 -1.29 -11.50
N GLN A 72 8.77 -1.11 -10.63
CA GLN A 72 8.76 -1.71 -9.28
C GLN A 72 7.66 -1.12 -8.39
N HIS A 73 7.37 0.18 -8.52
CA HIS A 73 6.23 0.80 -7.83
C HIS A 73 4.90 0.14 -8.27
N TRP A 74 4.74 -0.14 -9.57
CA TRP A 74 3.56 -0.82 -10.08
C TRP A 74 3.46 -2.29 -9.64
N GLU A 75 4.58 -3.00 -9.54
CA GLU A 75 4.63 -4.36 -9.01
C GLU A 75 4.20 -4.41 -7.53
N ALA A 76 4.60 -3.42 -6.73
CA ALA A 76 4.14 -3.29 -5.35
C ALA A 76 2.63 -3.04 -5.25
N VAL A 77 2.05 -2.21 -6.13
CA VAL A 77 0.59 -2.02 -6.20
C VAL A 77 -0.12 -3.34 -6.53
N LYS A 78 0.38 -4.10 -7.51
CA LYS A 78 -0.16 -5.44 -7.81
C LYS A 78 -0.04 -6.39 -6.62
N TRP A 79 1.02 -6.29 -5.83
CA TRP A 79 1.19 -7.09 -4.61
C TRP A 79 0.10 -6.79 -3.58
N ILE A 80 -0.24 -5.52 -3.35
CA ILE A 80 -1.35 -5.13 -2.46
C ILE A 80 -2.67 -5.72 -2.97
N LEU A 81 -2.93 -5.66 -4.27
CA LEU A 81 -4.14 -6.25 -4.87
C LEU A 81 -4.19 -7.78 -4.70
N ARG A 82 -3.03 -8.46 -4.75
CA ARG A 82 -2.93 -9.90 -4.47
C ARG A 82 -3.23 -10.24 -3.02
N TYR A 83 -2.79 -9.39 -2.11
CA TYR A 83 -3.08 -9.53 -0.69
C TYR A 83 -4.58 -9.39 -0.44
N LEU A 84 -5.20 -8.34 -0.99
CA LEU A 84 -6.65 -8.12 -0.89
C LEU A 84 -7.47 -9.28 -1.45
N LYS A 85 -7.07 -9.85 -2.59
CA LYS A 85 -7.72 -11.03 -3.15
C LYS A 85 -7.69 -12.23 -2.20
N GLY A 86 -6.59 -12.42 -1.46
CA GLY A 86 -6.44 -13.51 -0.49
C GLY A 86 -7.16 -13.31 0.84
N SER A 87 -7.70 -12.11 1.06
CA SER A 87 -8.27 -11.68 2.35
C SER A 87 -9.67 -11.08 2.15
N LEU A 88 -10.40 -11.55 1.14
CA LEU A 88 -11.78 -11.14 0.87
C LEU A 88 -12.73 -11.59 1.99
N ASP A 89 -12.47 -12.74 2.59
CA ASP A 89 -13.32 -13.34 3.63
C ASP A 89 -12.96 -12.90 5.06
N THR A 90 -11.94 -12.05 5.21
CA THR A 90 -11.50 -11.54 6.52
C THR A 90 -12.05 -10.13 6.74
N CYS A 91 -12.82 -9.94 7.82
CA CYS A 91 -13.34 -8.64 8.24
C CYS A 91 -13.07 -8.39 9.73
N LEU A 92 -13.06 -7.12 10.14
CA LEU A 92 -13.05 -6.74 11.55
C LEU A 92 -14.47 -6.87 12.11
N CYS A 93 -14.67 -7.79 13.06
CA CYS A 93 -15.93 -7.94 13.77
C CYS A 93 -15.89 -7.14 15.08
N PHE A 94 -16.62 -6.03 15.13
CA PHE A 94 -16.88 -5.30 16.37
C PHE A 94 -18.05 -5.96 17.11
N THR A 95 -17.79 -6.53 18.28
CA THR A 95 -18.83 -7.06 19.17
C THR A 95 -19.31 -5.97 20.12
N SER A 96 -20.61 -5.91 20.41
CA SER A 96 -21.27 -4.90 21.25
C SER A 96 -20.97 -5.00 22.77
N ALA A 97 -19.79 -5.48 23.14
CA ALA A 97 -19.29 -5.32 24.50
C ALA A 97 -18.85 -3.86 24.70
N SER A 98 -18.84 -3.38 25.96
CA SER A 98 -18.54 -1.99 26.33
C SER A 98 -17.49 -1.33 25.42
N LEU A 99 -17.92 -0.37 24.60
CA LEU A 99 -17.05 0.37 23.68
C LEU A 99 -16.02 1.17 24.49
N LYS A 100 -14.84 0.58 24.70
CA LYS A 100 -13.68 1.28 25.23
C LYS A 100 -12.80 1.66 24.05
N LEU A 101 -12.75 2.95 23.74
CA LEU A 101 -11.86 3.47 22.71
C LEU A 101 -10.41 3.19 23.10
N GLN A 102 -9.70 2.38 22.31
CA GLN A 102 -8.30 2.05 22.53
C GLN A 102 -7.47 2.49 21.33
N GLY A 103 -6.53 3.41 21.57
CA GLY A 103 -5.61 3.90 20.53
C GLY A 103 -4.25 3.23 20.61
N TYR A 104 -3.72 2.84 19.45
CA TYR A 104 -2.36 2.39 19.24
C TYR A 104 -1.66 3.38 18.32
N VAL A 105 -0.47 3.82 18.71
CA VAL A 105 0.39 4.67 17.87
C VAL A 105 1.70 3.94 17.63
N ASP A 106 2.15 3.98 16.38
CA ASP A 106 3.46 3.48 15.99
C ASP A 106 4.21 4.57 15.23
N VAL A 107 5.53 4.61 15.39
CA VAL A 107 6.39 5.58 14.72
C VAL A 107 7.59 4.88 14.12
N ASP A 108 7.78 5.07 12.82
CA ASP A 108 8.94 4.56 12.10
C ASP A 108 9.85 5.74 11.70
N PHE A 109 11.10 5.71 12.17
CA PHE A 109 12.11 6.71 11.84
C PHE A 109 13.06 6.17 10.77
N ALA A 110 13.32 6.98 9.74
CA ALA A 110 14.27 6.67 8.67
C ALA A 110 13.94 5.42 7.79
N GLY A 111 12.75 4.82 7.93
CA GLY A 111 12.30 3.75 7.04
C GLY A 111 11.93 4.23 5.62
N ASP A 112 11.74 5.54 5.43
CA ASP A 112 11.75 6.12 4.09
C ASP A 112 13.19 6.28 3.57
N ILE A 113 13.56 5.48 2.57
CA ILE A 113 14.92 5.46 2.00
C ILE A 113 15.26 6.81 1.37
N ASP A 114 14.28 7.46 0.73
CA ASP A 114 14.47 8.69 -0.03
C ASP A 114 14.62 9.93 0.87
N SER A 115 13.67 10.16 1.78
CA SER A 115 13.62 11.41 2.56
C SER A 115 14.00 11.24 4.03
N ARG A 116 14.13 10.01 4.52
CA ARG A 116 14.41 9.68 5.93
C ARG A 116 13.41 10.30 6.92
N LYS A 117 12.26 10.76 6.43
CA LYS A 117 11.22 11.37 7.26
C LYS A 117 10.52 10.30 8.09
N SER A 118 10.18 10.67 9.32
CA SER A 118 9.38 9.82 10.20
C SER A 118 7.98 9.60 9.64
N THR A 119 7.46 8.39 9.78
CA THR A 119 6.06 8.06 9.50
C THR A 119 5.38 7.73 10.83
N ILE A 120 4.17 8.26 11.04
CA ILE A 120 3.35 7.96 12.23
C ILE A 120 2.12 7.18 11.77
N GLY A 121 1.85 6.05 12.40
CA GLY A 121 0.62 5.27 12.26
C GLY A 121 -0.24 5.43 13.50
N LEU A 122 -1.55 5.64 13.32
CA LEU A 122 -2.54 5.66 14.39
C LEU A 122 -3.64 4.65 14.06
N PHE A 123 -3.98 3.81 15.03
CA PHE A 123 -5.07 2.85 14.94
C PHE A 123 -5.97 3.00 16.18
N LEU A 124 -7.27 3.15 15.97
CA LEU A 124 -8.27 3.33 17.03
C LEU A 124 -9.25 2.16 16.97
N LEU A 125 -9.43 1.44 18.08
CA LEU A 125 -10.39 0.36 18.30
C LEU A 125 -11.57 0.82 19.16
#